data_AF-A0AA43JSY9-F1
#
_entry.id   AF-A0AA43JSY9-F1
#
_cell.length_a   1.000
_cell.length_b   1.000
_cell.length_c   1.000
_cell.angle_alpha   90.00
_cell.angle_beta   90.00
_cell.angle_gamma   90.00
#
_symmetry.space_group_name_H-M   'P 1'
#
loop_
_entity.id
_entity.type
_entity.pdbx_description
1 polymer ?
#
loop_
_entity_poly.entity_id
_entity_poly.type
_entity_poly.pdbx_seq_one_letter_code
_entity_poly.pdbx_strand_id
1 'polypeptide(L)'
;MATAFALDLVWPILLLLGVETVRVSPGDTAFTHLAFDAYPWSHSLLTVAGWSVLAGILGRTLFDSRRAGVVLGGLVLSHWGLDFVTHRPDLPLWPGGYLVGLGLWNSIPGTILVEAGLLVAGIAAYRSATSARDRMGTAALIGLVAVTVAIWISQPGVPLPQSVRAVAVGASALWLLPAWATWIERHRRVREGAE
;
A
#
# COMPACT_ATOMS: atom_id res chain seq x y z
N MET A 1 -5.66 -1.24 7.57
CA MET A 1 -5.49 -0.99 6.12
C MET A 1 -4.77 0.34 5.86
N ALA A 2 -5.29 1.49 6.33
CA ALA A 2 -4.67 2.80 6.07
C ALA A 2 -3.15 2.87 6.37
N THR A 3 -2.69 2.32 7.49
CA THR A 3 -1.27 2.36 7.86
C THR A 3 -0.36 1.55 6.94
N ALA A 4 -0.85 0.42 6.41
CA ALA A 4 -0.08 -0.41 5.48
C ALA A 4 0.07 0.25 4.09
N PHE A 5 -0.83 1.17 3.74
CA PHE A 5 -0.85 1.93 2.48
C PHE A 5 -0.53 3.41 2.71
N ALA A 6 -0.03 3.81 3.88
CA ALA A 6 0.02 5.21 4.26
C ALA A 6 0.83 6.06 3.27
N LEU A 7 1.93 5.50 2.78
CA LEU A 7 2.84 6.18 1.86
C LEU A 7 2.19 6.34 0.48
N ASP A 8 1.56 5.29 -0.05
CA ASP A 8 0.73 5.33 -1.27
C ASP A 8 -0.48 6.26 -1.19
N LEU A 9 -1.03 6.48 0.00
CA LEU A 9 -2.15 7.41 0.21
C LEU A 9 -1.68 8.87 0.22
N VAL A 10 -0.45 9.12 0.67
CA VAL A 10 0.15 10.46 0.75
C VAL A 10 0.79 10.85 -0.60
N TRP A 11 1.45 9.92 -1.28
CA TRP A 11 2.14 10.14 -2.55
C TRP A 11 1.32 10.90 -3.62
N PRO A 12 0.08 10.51 -3.96
CA PRO A 12 -0.69 11.23 -4.99
C PRO A 12 -1.01 12.67 -4.59
N ILE A 13 -1.13 12.97 -3.29
CA ILE A 13 -1.31 14.33 -2.79
C ILE A 13 -0.02 15.13 -3.05
N LEU A 14 1.15 14.56 -2.76
CA LEU A 14 2.44 15.19 -3.02
C LEU A 14 2.71 15.39 -4.52
N LEU A 15 2.27 14.45 -5.37
CA LEU A 15 2.29 14.62 -6.83
C LEU A 15 1.44 15.81 -7.28
N LEU A 16 0.21 15.93 -6.77
CA LEU A 16 -0.69 17.04 -7.13
C LEU A 16 -0.16 18.41 -6.67
N LEU A 17 0.60 18.43 -5.57
CA LEU A 17 1.27 19.63 -5.07
C LEU A 17 2.59 19.93 -5.79
N GLY A 18 3.08 19.03 -6.65
CA GLY A 18 4.35 19.17 -7.36
C GLY A 18 5.59 19.01 -6.45
N VAL A 19 5.42 18.45 -5.25
CA VAL A 19 6.50 18.17 -4.30
C VAL A 19 7.27 16.90 -4.70
N GLU A 20 6.56 15.96 -5.32
CA GLU A 20 7.11 14.71 -5.84
C GLU A 20 6.74 14.56 -7.32
N THR A 21 7.55 13.81 -8.06
CA THR A 21 7.43 13.70 -9.52
C THR A 21 7.52 12.26 -9.98
N VAL A 22 6.66 11.93 -10.93
CA VAL A 22 6.62 10.66 -11.65
C VAL A 22 6.44 10.96 -13.13
N ARG A 23 6.96 10.10 -14.00
CA ARG A 23 6.71 10.15 -15.45
C ARG A 23 6.04 8.87 -15.93
N VAL A 24 5.13 9.01 -16.88
CA VAL A 24 4.62 7.88 -17.64
C VAL A 24 5.73 7.44 -18.60
N SER A 25 6.27 6.25 -18.37
CA SER A 25 7.44 5.69 -19.06
C SER A 25 7.10 4.25 -19.46
N PRO A 26 6.59 4.05 -20.69
CA PRO A 26 6.22 2.70 -21.16
C PRO A 26 7.43 1.77 -21.14
N GLY A 27 7.27 0.59 -20.55
CA GLY A 27 8.35 -0.38 -20.40
C GLY A 27 9.42 -0.04 -19.35
N ASP A 28 9.16 0.92 -18.45
CA ASP A 28 10.10 1.23 -17.34
C ASP A 28 10.42 0.00 -16.49
N THR A 29 9.40 -0.82 -16.22
CA THR A 29 9.53 -2.20 -15.76
C THR A 29 8.56 -3.09 -16.56
N ALA A 30 8.59 -4.40 -16.32
CA ALA A 30 7.65 -5.32 -16.95
C ALA A 30 6.23 -5.20 -16.38
N PHE A 31 6.08 -4.80 -15.11
CA PHE A 31 4.79 -4.76 -14.41
C PHE A 31 4.17 -3.36 -14.35
N THR A 32 4.98 -2.30 -14.20
CA THR A 32 4.52 -0.90 -14.18
C THR A 32 5.15 -0.06 -15.30
N HIS A 33 4.38 0.89 -15.81
CA HIS A 33 4.78 1.85 -16.84
C HIS A 33 5.05 3.25 -16.27
N LEU A 34 5.43 3.32 -15.01
CA LEU A 34 5.73 4.57 -14.30
C LEU A 34 7.20 4.61 -13.91
N ALA A 35 7.88 5.69 -14.28
CA ALA A 35 9.21 6.03 -13.79
C ALA A 35 9.08 6.95 -12.58
N PHE A 36 9.49 6.49 -11.41
CA PHE A 36 9.46 7.26 -10.17
C PHE A 36 10.70 8.16 -10.06
N ASP A 37 10.64 9.36 -10.64
CA ASP A 37 11.83 10.23 -10.75
C ASP A 37 12.26 10.85 -9.42
N ALA A 38 11.31 11.32 -8.59
CA ALA A 38 11.61 11.90 -7.29
C ALA A 38 10.41 11.80 -6.35
N TYR A 39 10.51 10.92 -5.35
CA TYR A 39 9.46 10.67 -4.36
C TYR A 39 10.04 10.45 -2.94
N PRO A 40 10.99 11.30 -2.50
CA PRO A 40 11.74 11.06 -1.27
C PRO A 40 10.95 11.36 0.01
N TRP A 41 9.87 12.13 -0.04
CA TRP A 41 9.10 12.53 1.13
C TRP A 41 8.11 11.45 1.55
N SER A 42 7.51 10.77 0.57
CA SER A 42 6.65 9.62 0.80
C SER A 42 7.45 8.33 1.01
N HIS A 43 8.51 8.07 0.24
CA HIS A 43 9.11 6.72 0.16
C HIS A 43 10.62 6.63 0.42
N SER A 44 11.30 7.67 0.93
CA SER A 44 12.69 7.46 1.37
C SER A 44 12.76 6.69 2.69
N LEU A 45 13.74 5.81 2.89
CA LEU A 45 13.87 5.06 4.15
C LEU A 45 13.86 5.98 5.38
N LEU A 46 14.56 7.11 5.30
CA LEU A 46 14.60 8.12 6.36
C LEU A 46 13.21 8.71 6.64
N THR A 47 12.46 9.12 5.62
CA THR A 47 11.14 9.73 5.83
C THR A 47 10.11 8.69 6.23
N VAL A 48 10.17 7.47 5.70
CA VAL A 48 9.33 6.35 6.14
C VAL A 48 9.58 5.98 7.59
N ALA A 49 10.83 6.02 8.06
CA ALA A 49 11.12 5.86 9.49
C ALA A 49 10.44 6.96 10.33
N GLY A 50 10.44 8.20 9.85
CA GLY A 50 9.68 9.30 10.45
C GLY A 50 8.17 9.05 10.48
N TRP A 51 7.58 8.65 9.35
CA TRP A 51 6.16 8.28 9.25
C TRP A 51 5.79 7.10 10.15
N SER A 52 6.69 6.12 10.29
CA SER A 52 6.55 4.96 11.17
C SER A 52 6.50 5.38 12.64
N VAL A 53 7.40 6.27 13.07
CA VAL A 53 7.39 6.83 14.43
C VAL A 53 6.09 7.61 14.67
N LEU A 54 5.68 8.47 13.72
CA LEU A 54 4.45 9.23 13.83
C LEU A 54 3.22 8.31 13.96
N ALA A 55 3.09 7.32 13.08
CA ALA A 55 2.00 6.35 13.11
C ALA A 55 2.01 5.52 14.42
N GLY A 56 3.20 5.18 14.93
CA GLY A 56 3.34 4.46 16.19
C GLY A 56 2.93 5.30 17.41
N ILE A 57 3.32 6.58 17.45
CA ILE A 57 2.88 7.52 18.50
C ILE A 57 1.35 7.68 18.44
N LEU A 58 0.80 7.99 17.27
CA LEU A 58 -0.63 8.14 17.08
C LEU A 58 -1.39 6.85 17.46
N GLY A 59 -0.88 5.68 17.07
CA GLY A 59 -1.46 4.40 17.45
C GLY A 59 -1.45 4.17 18.97
N ARG A 60 -0.35 4.51 19.64
CA ARG A 60 -0.26 4.41 21.11
C ARG A 60 -1.26 5.33 21.80
N THR A 61 -1.41 6.57 21.33
CA THR A 61 -2.22 7.60 21.98
C THR A 61 -3.71 7.45 21.68
N LEU A 62 -4.08 7.15 20.43
CA LEU A 62 -5.48 7.04 20.03
C LEU A 62 -6.16 5.78 20.58
N PHE A 63 -5.40 4.68 20.72
CA PHE A 63 -5.94 3.39 21.19
C PHE A 63 -5.54 3.05 22.62
N ASP A 64 -4.86 3.97 23.32
CA ASP A 64 -4.22 3.74 24.62
C ASP A 64 -3.52 2.36 24.73
N SER A 65 -2.83 1.94 23.66
CA SER A 65 -2.22 0.62 23.57
C SER A 65 -0.82 0.64 22.96
N ARG A 66 0.17 0.17 23.73
CA ARG A 66 1.56 0.02 23.23
C ARG A 66 1.62 -0.97 22.07
N ARG A 67 0.85 -2.06 22.13
CA ARG A 67 0.75 -3.04 21.06
C ARG A 67 0.22 -2.39 19.78
N ALA A 68 -0.83 -1.57 19.88
CA ALA A 68 -1.35 -0.84 18.72
C ALA A 68 -0.28 0.08 18.11
N GLY A 69 0.41 0.88 18.92
CA GLY A 69 1.49 1.75 18.43
C GLY A 69 2.60 0.98 17.70
N VAL A 70 3.10 -0.10 18.30
CA VAL A 70 4.16 -0.93 17.69
C VAL A 70 3.68 -1.55 16.37
N VAL A 71 2.47 -2.09 16.32
CA VAL A 71 1.91 -2.69 15.10
C VAL A 71 1.71 -1.64 14.01
N LEU A 72 1.12 -0.49 14.32
CA LEU A 72 0.85 0.54 13.31
C LEU A 72 2.14 1.16 12.76
N GLY A 73 3.13 1.45 13.62
CA GLY A 73 4.45 1.91 13.16
C GLY A 73 5.18 0.84 12.36
N GLY A 74 5.13 -0.42 12.80
CA GLY A 74 5.73 -1.56 12.08
C GLY A 74 5.13 -1.77 10.70
N LEU A 75 3.81 -1.60 10.54
CA LEU A 75 3.13 -1.69 9.24
C LEU A 75 3.62 -0.61 8.26
N VAL A 76 3.77 0.64 8.72
CA VAL A 76 4.30 1.73 7.86
C VAL A 76 5.75 1.43 7.45
N LEU A 77 6.60 0.98 8.37
CA LEU A 77 8.00 0.67 8.06
C LEU A 77 8.13 -0.54 7.15
N SER A 78 7.27 -1.55 7.31
CA SER A 78 7.28 -2.75 6.47
C SER A 78 7.01 -2.43 5.00
N HIS A 79 6.29 -1.35 4.72
CA HIS A 79 6.01 -0.89 3.36
C HIS A 79 7.30 -0.64 2.58
N TRP A 80 8.23 0.15 3.14
CA TRP A 80 9.53 0.40 2.49
C TRP A 80 10.33 -0.88 2.25
N GLY A 81 10.25 -1.85 3.17
CA GLY A 81 10.90 -3.15 3.00
C GLY A 81 10.33 -3.95 1.81
N LEU A 82 9.01 -3.89 1.62
CA LEU A 82 8.35 -4.47 0.45
C LEU A 82 8.73 -3.70 -0.82
N ASP A 83 8.76 -2.38 -0.78
CA ASP A 83 9.18 -1.55 -1.90
C ASP A 83 10.61 -1.85 -2.31
N PHE A 84 11.53 -2.04 -1.35
CA PHE A 84 12.91 -2.37 -1.66
C PHE A 84 13.03 -3.68 -2.46
N VAL A 85 12.18 -4.68 -2.18
CA VAL A 85 12.13 -5.91 -2.99
C VAL A 85 11.51 -5.62 -4.36
N THR A 86 10.48 -4.79 -4.39
CA THR A 86 9.59 -4.60 -5.52
C THR A 86 10.18 -3.68 -6.60
N HIS A 87 10.62 -2.50 -6.18
CA HIS A 87 11.13 -1.44 -7.02
C HIS A 87 12.45 -1.84 -7.67
N ARG A 88 12.67 -1.34 -8.88
CA ARG A 88 14.02 -1.26 -9.48
C ARG A 88 14.88 -0.29 -8.64
N PRO A 89 16.16 -0.04 -8.98
CA PRO A 89 16.99 0.95 -8.26
C PRO A 89 16.54 2.42 -8.41
N ASP A 90 15.31 2.73 -7.98
CA ASP A 90 14.71 4.07 -7.92
C ASP A 90 14.25 4.46 -6.50
N LEU A 91 14.30 3.56 -5.51
CA LEU A 91 13.86 3.82 -4.14
C LEU A 91 14.93 4.54 -3.31
N PRO A 92 14.68 5.77 -2.80
CA PRO A 92 15.70 6.52 -2.08
C PRO A 92 15.93 6.02 -0.65
N LEU A 93 17.18 6.05 -0.17
CA LEU A 93 17.49 5.87 1.25
C LEU A 93 17.18 7.13 2.09
N TRP A 94 17.41 8.31 1.54
CA TRP A 94 17.05 9.61 2.11
C TRP A 94 16.84 10.61 0.96
N PRO A 95 16.25 11.80 1.20
CA PRO A 95 16.09 12.80 0.16
C PRO A 95 17.43 13.21 -0.49
N GLY A 96 17.57 12.97 -1.80
CA GLY A 96 18.81 13.18 -2.55
C GLY A 96 19.91 12.14 -2.30
N GLY A 97 19.59 11.03 -1.63
CA GLY A 97 20.51 9.94 -1.32
C GLY A 97 20.63 8.87 -2.41
N TYR A 98 21.32 7.78 -2.06
CA TYR A 98 21.43 6.62 -2.95
C TYR A 98 20.07 5.98 -3.20
N LEU A 99 19.90 5.50 -4.43
CA LEU A 99 18.72 4.75 -4.87
C LEU A 99 19.01 3.26 -4.82
N VAL A 100 18.05 2.49 -4.32
CA VAL A 100 18.14 1.05 -4.09
C VAL A 100 16.89 0.34 -4.61
N GLY A 101 16.95 -0.98 -4.75
CA GLY A 101 15.82 -1.81 -5.16
C GLY A 101 16.28 -3.12 -5.80
N LEU A 102 15.54 -4.21 -5.59
CA LEU A 102 15.84 -5.54 -6.14
C LEU A 102 15.14 -5.82 -7.47
N GLY A 103 14.10 -5.05 -7.81
CA GLY A 103 13.48 -5.04 -9.14
C GLY A 103 12.53 -6.20 -9.43
N LEU A 104 11.71 -6.63 -8.46
CA LEU A 104 10.67 -7.65 -8.68
C LEU A 104 9.77 -7.33 -9.87
N TRP A 105 9.41 -6.06 -10.06
CA TRP A 105 8.56 -5.59 -11.18
C TRP A 105 9.17 -5.81 -12.56
N ASN A 106 10.44 -6.21 -12.67
CA ASN A 106 11.02 -6.68 -13.94
C ASN A 106 10.53 -8.11 -14.32
N SER A 107 9.84 -8.80 -13.42
CA SER A 107 9.25 -10.12 -13.64
C SER A 107 7.76 -10.11 -13.33
N ILE A 108 6.91 -10.13 -14.35
CA ILE A 108 5.45 -10.25 -14.17
C ILE A 108 5.10 -11.53 -13.38
N PRO A 109 5.63 -12.74 -13.71
CA PRO A 109 5.32 -13.94 -12.93
C PRO A 109 5.80 -13.86 -11.47
N GLY A 110 6.98 -13.28 -11.24
CA GLY A 110 7.53 -13.10 -9.89
C GLY A 110 6.67 -12.14 -9.06
N THR A 111 6.28 -11.01 -9.65
CA THR A 111 5.38 -10.02 -9.03
C THR A 111 4.05 -10.67 -8.69
N ILE A 112 3.42 -11.36 -9.64
CA ILE A 112 2.16 -12.07 -9.43
C ILE A 112 2.26 -13.07 -8.28
N LEU A 113 3.32 -13.88 -8.27
CA LEU A 113 3.50 -14.91 -7.25
C LEU A 113 3.64 -14.31 -5.84
N VAL A 114 4.51 -13.31 -5.69
CA VAL A 114 4.80 -12.69 -4.37
C VAL A 114 3.60 -11.89 -3.89
N GLU A 115 3.04 -11.01 -4.72
CA GLU A 115 1.94 -10.12 -4.31
C GLU A 115 0.63 -10.91 -4.10
N ALA A 116 0.32 -11.91 -4.93
CA ALA A 116 -0.81 -12.82 -4.66
C ALA A 116 -0.59 -13.63 -3.38
N GLY A 117 0.63 -14.09 -3.12
CA GLY A 117 0.98 -14.81 -1.89
C GLY A 117 0.73 -13.95 -0.66
N LEU A 118 1.18 -12.69 -0.67
CA LEU A 118 0.93 -11.72 0.40
C LEU A 118 -0.56 -11.42 0.57
N LEU A 119 -1.31 -11.25 -0.53
CA LEU A 119 -2.75 -11.03 -0.48
C LEU A 119 -3.49 -12.22 0.14
N VAL A 120 -3.18 -13.45 -0.30
CA VAL A 120 -3.78 -14.67 0.24
C VAL A 120 -3.43 -14.84 1.71
N ALA A 121 -2.18 -14.62 2.10
CA ALA A 121 -1.74 -14.67 3.49
C ALA A 121 -2.47 -13.64 4.36
N GLY A 122 -2.62 -12.40 3.87
CA GLY A 122 -3.35 -11.34 4.55
C GLY A 122 -4.83 -11.67 4.73
N ILE A 123 -5.50 -12.19 3.69
CA ILE A 123 -6.89 -12.65 3.77
C ILE A 123 -7.03 -13.80 4.77
N ALA A 124 -6.13 -14.78 4.73
CA ALA A 124 -6.14 -15.92 5.64
C ALA A 124 -5.97 -15.48 7.10
N ALA A 125 -4.98 -14.62 7.37
CA ALA A 125 -4.76 -14.03 8.69
C ALA A 125 -6.02 -13.26 9.16
N TYR A 126 -6.57 -12.38 8.33
CA TYR A 126 -7.76 -11.61 8.67
C TYR A 126 -8.99 -12.49 8.94
N ARG A 127 -9.22 -13.55 8.15
CA ARG A 127 -10.34 -14.47 8.33
C ARG A 127 -10.15 -15.43 9.51
N SER A 128 -8.90 -15.70 9.90
CA SER A 128 -8.59 -16.47 11.11
C SER A 128 -8.89 -15.67 12.37
N ALA A 129 -8.67 -14.35 12.34
CA ALA A 129 -8.91 -13.46 13.47
C ALA A 129 -10.35 -12.92 13.54
N THR A 130 -11.09 -12.88 12.43
CA THR A 130 -12.43 -12.27 12.38
C THR A 130 -13.53 -13.22 11.88
N SER A 131 -14.78 -12.92 12.23
CA SER A 131 -15.98 -13.58 11.73
C SER A 131 -17.01 -12.54 11.29
N ALA A 132 -17.80 -12.85 10.26
CA ALA A 132 -18.86 -11.96 9.80
C ALA A 132 -20.04 -12.00 10.79
N ARG A 133 -20.60 -10.82 11.11
CA ARG A 133 -21.82 -10.68 11.92
C ARG A 133 -23.08 -10.93 11.10
N ASP A 134 -23.03 -10.64 9.81
CA ASP A 134 -24.12 -10.76 8.85
C ASP A 134 -23.60 -11.11 7.44
N ARG A 135 -24.51 -11.24 6.46
CA ARG A 135 -24.15 -11.49 5.07
C ARG A 135 -23.35 -10.34 4.45
N MET A 136 -23.58 -9.11 4.89
CA MET A 136 -22.90 -7.92 4.39
C MET A 136 -21.40 -7.96 4.73
N GLY A 137 -21.03 -8.39 5.94
CA GLY A 137 -19.62 -8.53 6.33
C GLY A 137 -18.83 -9.54 5.48
N THR A 138 -19.51 -10.51 4.87
CA THR A 138 -18.89 -11.43 3.91
C THR A 138 -18.87 -10.84 2.51
N ALA A 139 -20.01 -10.32 2.03
CA ALA A 139 -20.13 -9.72 0.70
C ALA A 139 -19.17 -8.53 0.52
N ALA A 140 -19.07 -7.64 1.50
CA ALA A 140 -18.19 -6.47 1.48
C ALA A 140 -16.70 -6.85 1.43
N LEU A 141 -16.29 -7.89 2.16
CA LEU A 141 -14.91 -8.40 2.11
C LEU A 141 -14.59 -9.03 0.75
N ILE A 142 -15.50 -9.86 0.21
CA ILE A 142 -15.33 -10.44 -1.13
C ILE A 142 -15.27 -9.33 -2.18
N GLY A 143 -16.13 -8.31 -2.08
CA GLY A 143 -16.13 -7.16 -2.97
C GLY A 143 -14.81 -6.39 -2.92
N LEU A 144 -14.29 -6.09 -1.74
CA LEU A 144 -13.00 -5.42 -1.59
C LEU A 144 -11.87 -6.23 -2.22
N VAL A 145 -11.82 -7.54 -1.96
CA VAL A 145 -10.82 -8.44 -2.56
C VAL A 145 -10.96 -8.48 -4.07
N ALA A 146 -12.17 -8.66 -4.59
CA ALA A 146 -12.42 -8.74 -6.03
C ALA A 146 -12.03 -7.45 -6.75
N VAL A 147 -12.39 -6.28 -6.21
CA VAL A 147 -12.01 -4.98 -6.77
C VAL A 147 -10.50 -4.78 -6.72
N THR A 148 -9.86 -5.10 -5.60
CA THR A 148 -8.40 -4.96 -5.45
C THR A 148 -7.67 -5.87 -6.45
N VAL A 149 -8.09 -7.14 -6.56
CA VAL A 149 -7.53 -8.09 -7.54
C VAL A 149 -7.76 -7.61 -8.96
N ALA A 150 -8.96 -7.12 -9.30
CA ALA A 150 -9.26 -6.61 -10.63
C ALA A 150 -8.37 -5.42 -11.01
N ILE A 151 -8.19 -4.45 -10.11
CA ILE A 151 -7.27 -3.31 -10.32
C ILE A 151 -5.84 -3.82 -10.51
N TRP A 152 -5.40 -4.75 -9.67
CA TRP A 152 -4.06 -5.30 -9.66
C TRP A 152 -3.69 -6.08 -10.93
N ILE A 153 -4.49 -7.07 -11.32
CA ILE A 153 -4.22 -7.87 -12.53
C ILE A 153 -4.33 -7.06 -13.82
N SER A 154 -5.03 -5.92 -13.77
CA SER A 154 -5.17 -5.04 -14.92
C SER A 154 -3.91 -4.21 -15.18
N GLN A 155 -3.04 -3.99 -14.18
CA GLN A 155 -1.89 -3.08 -14.28
C GLN A 155 -0.99 -3.30 -15.51
N PRO A 156 -0.60 -4.54 -15.89
CA PRO A 156 0.27 -4.74 -17.04
C PRO A 156 -0.39 -4.46 -18.40
N GLY A 157 -1.72 -4.36 -18.46
CA GLY A 157 -2.49 -4.29 -19.71
C GLY A 157 -3.45 -3.11 -19.83
N VAL A 158 -3.56 -2.26 -18.79
CA VAL A 158 -4.39 -1.06 -18.83
C VAL A 158 -3.74 0.00 -19.74
N PRO A 159 -4.51 0.72 -20.57
CA PRO A 159 -3.99 1.82 -21.36
C PRO A 159 -3.19 2.79 -20.51
N LEU A 160 -2.03 3.21 -21.04
CA LEU A 160 -1.14 4.13 -20.36
C LEU A 160 -1.89 5.38 -19.89
N PRO A 161 -1.64 5.85 -18.66
CA PRO A 161 -2.20 7.12 -18.19
C PRO A 161 -1.84 8.24 -19.17
N GLN A 162 -2.84 9.06 -19.53
CA GLN A 162 -2.65 10.14 -20.50
C GLN A 162 -1.82 11.32 -19.96
N SER A 163 -1.60 11.37 -18.64
CA SER A 163 -0.81 12.40 -17.97
C SER A 163 -0.43 12.00 -16.53
N VAL A 164 0.57 12.68 -15.96
CA VAL A 164 0.91 12.59 -14.53
C VAL A 164 -0.27 12.95 -13.64
N ARG A 165 -1.08 13.94 -14.04
CA ARG A 165 -2.29 14.31 -13.31
C ARG A 165 -3.31 13.16 -13.27
N ALA A 166 -3.45 12.40 -14.36
CA ALA A 166 -4.33 11.24 -14.38
C ALA A 166 -3.84 10.13 -13.42
N VAL A 167 -2.52 9.91 -13.34
CA VAL A 167 -1.91 9.02 -12.35
C VAL A 167 -2.26 9.45 -10.94
N ALA A 168 -2.02 10.72 -10.59
CA ALA A 168 -2.23 11.23 -9.25
C ALA A 168 -3.71 11.20 -8.83
N VAL A 169 -4.63 11.57 -9.74
CA VAL A 169 -6.08 11.49 -9.49
C VAL A 169 -6.53 10.04 -9.34
N GLY A 170 -6.05 9.13 -10.20
CA GLY A 170 -6.34 7.70 -10.12
C GLY A 170 -5.85 7.09 -8.81
N ALA A 171 -4.60 7.35 -8.43
CA ALA A 171 -4.01 6.88 -7.17
C ALA A 171 -4.70 7.49 -5.94
N SER A 172 -5.24 8.71 -6.03
CA SER A 172 -6.04 9.30 -4.93
C SER A 172 -7.29 8.47 -4.59
N ALA A 173 -7.82 7.67 -5.54
CA ALA A 173 -8.94 6.77 -5.28
C ALA A 173 -8.59 5.64 -4.27
N LEU A 174 -7.30 5.40 -3.98
CA LEU A 174 -6.87 4.46 -2.93
C LEU A 174 -7.45 4.81 -1.55
N TRP A 175 -7.79 6.08 -1.29
CA TRP A 175 -8.47 6.50 -0.06
C TRP A 175 -9.84 5.83 0.15
N LEU A 176 -10.46 5.31 -0.92
CA LEU A 176 -11.69 4.54 -0.82
C LEU A 176 -11.47 3.18 -0.12
N LEU A 177 -10.27 2.59 -0.22
CA LEU A 177 -10.01 1.26 0.34
C LEU A 177 -10.01 1.24 1.87
N PRO A 178 -9.32 2.15 2.59
CA PRO A 178 -9.45 2.25 4.05
C PRO A 178 -10.86 2.57 4.52
N ALA A 179 -11.62 3.40 3.78
CA ALA A 179 -13.01 3.69 4.10
C ALA A 179 -13.88 2.43 3.98
N TRP A 180 -13.69 1.66 2.90
CA TRP A 180 -14.35 0.36 2.71
C TRP A 180 -13.95 -0.63 3.81
N ALA A 181 -12.67 -0.74 4.14
CA ALA A 181 -12.20 -1.59 5.24
C ALA A 181 -12.86 -1.22 6.58
N THR A 182 -12.99 0.08 6.87
CA THR A 182 -13.68 0.56 8.07
C THR A 182 -15.16 0.17 8.08
N TRP A 183 -15.81 0.19 6.92
CA TRP A 183 -17.19 -0.30 6.79
C TRP A 183 -17.28 -1.82 7.01
N ILE A 184 -16.34 -2.61 6.49
CA ILE A 184 -16.25 -4.05 6.73
C ILE A 184 -16.15 -4.36 8.24
N GLU A 185 -15.34 -3.62 8.99
CA GLU A 185 -15.19 -3.81 10.45
C GLU A 185 -16.50 -3.61 11.22
N ARG A 186 -17.43 -2.77 10.74
CA ARG A 186 -18.75 -2.62 11.37
C ARG A 186 -19.59 -3.90 11.26
N HIS A 187 -19.38 -4.68 10.21
CA HIS A 187 -20.10 -5.93 9.93
C HIS A 187 -19.30 -7.20 10.31
N ARG A 188 -18.14 -7.06 10.95
CA ARG A 188 -17.30 -8.19 11.40
C ARG A 188 -16.88 -8.04 12.85
N ARG A 189 -16.66 -9.17 13.54
CA ARG A 189 -16.18 -9.20 14.92
C ARG A 189 -14.90 -10.03 15.02
N VAL A 190 -14.05 -9.67 15.97
CA VAL A 190 -12.92 -10.51 16.38
C VAL A 190 -13.45 -11.83 16.94
N ARG A 191 -12.80 -12.94 16.61
CA ARG A 191 -13.14 -14.25 17.17
C ARG A 191 -12.61 -14.38 18.59
N GLU A 192 -13.35 -15.09 19.45
CA GLU A 192 -12.89 -15.41 20.80
C GLU A 192 -11.62 -16.27 20.74
N GLY A 193 -10.60 -15.92 21.53
CA GLY A 193 -9.31 -16.62 21.57
C GLY A 193 -8.23 -16.13 20.59
N ALA A 194 -8.45 -15.02 19.89
CA ALA A 194 -7.48 -14.41 18.97
C ALA A 194 -6.56 -13.34 19.62
N GLU A 195 -6.56 -13.21 20.95
CA GLU A 195 -5.81 -12.18 21.69
C GLU A 195 -4.36 -12.57 22.03
#